data_AF-E3MW76-F1
#
_entry.id   AF-E3MW76-F1
#
_cell.length_a   1.000
_cell.length_b   1.000
_cell.length_c   1.000
_cell.angle_alpha   90.00
_cell.angle_beta   90.00
_cell.angle_gamma   90.00
#
_symmetry.space_group_name_H-M   'P 1'
#
loop_
_entity.id
_entity.type
_entity.pdbx_description
1 polymer ?
#
loop_
_entity_poly.entity_id
_entity_poly.type
_entity_poly.pdbx_seq_one_letter_code
_entity_poly.pdbx_strand_id
1 'polypeptide(L)'
;MKIQIEKRQEFVIDVKLRKEQCGLYLQFLNIHKATAENECGELVYNFNTYACQITSDSFFLDPGTYFINFLDVVSLHHPLVTVDWVIRSPSPLTTVSMDFVIIPFKTAIQSVQEVVLKYGKSEKYENGNLIVYTYTNANCFLIMADNLYKWTHIRYNATLLSDKEGVYSGSMLKQTSWVPISPRTRSFVAFLNHIELGVSTSQIKLEYCLSSWFMKWLNWIDASIFSENFELAISI
;
A
#
# COMPACT_ATOMS: atom_id res chain seq x y z
N MET A 1 10.60 4.96 10.27
CA MET A 1 11.91 4.89 10.97
C MET A 1 13.02 5.04 9.95
N LYS A 2 14.09 5.76 10.28
CA LYS A 2 15.30 5.87 9.48
C LYS A 2 16.40 5.04 10.14
N ILE A 3 17.14 4.26 9.36
CA ILE A 3 18.27 3.46 9.83
C ILE A 3 19.49 3.77 8.96
N GLN A 4 20.63 3.99 9.59
CA GLN A 4 21.92 4.17 8.92
C GLN A 4 22.85 3.05 9.34
N ILE A 5 23.52 2.46 8.35
CA ILE A 5 24.28 1.23 8.49
C ILE A 5 25.66 1.45 7.91
N GLU A 6 26.70 1.25 8.71
CA GLU A 6 28.09 1.42 8.27
C GLU A 6 28.69 0.10 7.73
N LYS A 7 28.21 -1.04 8.21
CA LYS A 7 28.64 -2.38 7.79
C LYS A 7 27.44 -3.26 7.51
N ARG A 8 27.56 -4.15 6.53
CA ARG A 8 26.48 -5.08 6.17
C ARG A 8 25.98 -5.80 7.42
N GLN A 9 24.68 -5.75 7.66
CA GLN A 9 24.07 -6.24 8.88
C GLN A 9 22.78 -7.02 8.57
N GLU A 10 22.60 -8.13 9.28
CA GLU A 10 21.38 -8.94 9.24
C GLU A 10 20.36 -8.42 10.26
N PHE A 11 19.08 -8.37 9.89
CA PHE A 11 18.00 -7.89 10.73
C PHE A 11 16.78 -8.81 10.69
N VAL A 12 16.07 -8.84 11.82
CA VAL A 12 14.67 -9.24 11.93
C VAL A 12 13.92 -8.11 12.62
N ILE A 13 12.81 -7.67 12.05
CA ILE A 13 11.99 -6.58 12.58
C ILE A 13 10.60 -7.10 12.89
N ASP A 14 10.15 -6.87 14.13
CA ASP A 14 8.76 -6.98 14.51
C ASP A 14 8.16 -5.60 14.72
N VAL A 15 6.93 -5.43 14.24
CA VAL A 15 6.10 -4.28 14.59
C VAL A 15 4.77 -4.80 15.08
N LYS A 16 4.42 -4.46 16.32
CA LYS A 16 3.21 -4.93 16.98
C LYS A 16 2.32 -3.76 17.35
N LEU A 17 1.03 -3.86 17.00
CA LEU A 17 0.03 -2.93 17.49
C LEU A 17 -0.18 -3.14 18.99
N ARG A 18 -0.28 -2.06 19.77
CA ARG A 18 -0.58 -2.18 21.20
C ARG A 18 -1.93 -2.83 21.43
N LYS A 19 -2.09 -3.53 22.56
CA LYS A 19 -3.27 -4.38 22.86
C LYS A 19 -4.62 -3.70 22.62
N GLU A 20 -4.73 -2.42 22.94
CA GLU A 20 -5.97 -1.63 22.77
C GLU A 20 -6.34 -1.42 21.29
N GLN A 21 -5.38 -1.56 20.39
CA GLN A 21 -5.48 -1.39 18.95
C GLN A 21 -5.20 -2.71 18.21
N CYS A 22 -5.19 -3.83 18.93
CA CYS A 22 -4.81 -5.13 18.40
C CYS A 22 -6.00 -5.79 17.69
N GLY A 23 -6.08 -5.62 16.37
CA GLY A 23 -7.02 -6.30 15.47
C GLY A 23 -6.31 -7.08 14.37
N LEU A 24 -7.07 -7.79 13.54
CA LEU A 24 -6.56 -8.37 12.29
C LEU A 24 -6.60 -7.29 11.21
N TYR A 25 -5.43 -6.78 10.84
CA TYR A 25 -5.32 -5.72 9.84
C TYR A 25 -4.26 -6.06 8.80
N LEU A 26 -4.45 -5.51 7.60
CA LEU A 26 -3.45 -5.62 6.54
C LEU A 26 -2.32 -4.65 6.85
N GLN A 27 -1.16 -5.22 7.15
CA GLN A 27 0.05 -4.49 7.54
C GLN A 27 1.11 -4.63 6.46
N PHE A 28 1.79 -3.53 6.18
CA PHE A 28 2.95 -3.46 5.31
C PHE A 28 4.16 -2.97 6.11
N LEU A 29 5.29 -3.66 5.95
CA LEU A 29 6.59 -3.21 6.41
C LEU A 29 7.50 -3.13 5.18
N ASN A 30 7.70 -1.91 4.70
CA ASN A 30 8.44 -1.62 3.49
C ASN A 30 9.78 -0.97 3.84
N ILE A 31 10.85 -1.44 3.22
CA ILE A 31 12.19 -0.92 3.44
C ILE A 31 12.67 -0.29 2.14
N HIS A 32 12.94 1.00 2.19
CA HIS A 32 13.43 1.79 1.07
C HIS A 32 14.88 2.20 1.32
N LYS A 33 15.72 2.12 0.31
CA LYS A 33 17.04 2.77 0.34
C LYS A 33 16.85 4.26 0.14
N ALA A 34 17.55 5.07 0.94
CA ALA A 34 17.45 6.52 0.85
C ALA A 34 18.04 7.03 -0.46
N THR A 35 17.45 8.10 -1.01
CA THR A 35 18.03 8.86 -2.12
C THR A 35 19.20 9.73 -1.64
N ALA A 36 19.89 10.41 -2.56
CA ALA A 36 20.94 11.36 -2.22
C ALA A 36 20.42 12.55 -1.39
N GLU A 37 19.15 12.88 -1.56
CA GLU A 37 18.41 13.93 -0.87
C GLU A 37 17.85 13.46 0.49
N ASN A 38 18.18 12.23 0.92
CA ASN A 38 17.68 11.62 2.15
C ASN A 38 16.14 11.50 2.18
N GLU A 39 15.56 11.08 1.06
CA GLU A 39 14.13 10.74 0.93
C GLU A 39 13.92 9.23 0.71
N CYS A 40 12.68 8.75 0.81
CA CYS A 40 12.35 7.36 0.48
C CYS A 40 12.62 7.09 -1.00
N GLY A 41 13.65 6.31 -1.31
CA GLY A 41 14.01 5.91 -2.66
C GLY A 41 13.53 4.50 -3.01
N GLU A 42 14.44 3.70 -3.57
CA GLU A 42 14.13 2.37 -4.09
C GLU A 42 13.60 1.42 -3.00
N LEU A 43 12.48 0.75 -3.27
CA LEU A 43 11.96 -0.35 -2.44
C LEU A 43 12.91 -1.56 -2.51
N VAL A 44 13.55 -1.90 -1.39
CA VAL A 44 14.48 -3.02 -1.26
C VAL A 44 13.77 -4.27 -0.76
N TYR A 45 13.01 -4.15 0.32
CA TYR A 45 12.26 -5.24 0.93
C TYR A 45 10.81 -4.84 1.19
N ASN A 46 9.93 -5.82 1.07
CA ASN A 46 8.53 -5.72 1.46
C ASN A 46 8.18 -6.96 2.28
N PHE A 47 7.52 -6.73 3.41
CA PHE A 47 6.85 -7.76 4.18
C PHE A 47 5.40 -7.32 4.36
N ASN A 48 4.48 -8.27 4.33
CA ASN A 48 3.08 -7.98 4.57
C ASN A 48 2.37 -9.13 5.28
N THR A 49 1.39 -8.79 6.11
CA THR A 49 0.60 -9.78 6.85
C THR A 49 -0.83 -9.30 7.06
N TYR A 50 -1.73 -10.21 7.39
CA TYR A 50 -3.06 -9.89 7.91
C TYR A 50 -3.16 -10.35 9.37
N ALA A 51 -2.63 -9.53 10.27
CA ALA A 51 -2.47 -9.87 11.69
C ALA A 51 -2.36 -8.61 12.56
N CYS A 52 -2.24 -8.80 13.87
CA CYS A 52 -1.97 -7.69 14.80
C CYS A 52 -0.48 -7.35 14.94
N GLN A 53 0.39 -8.21 14.39
CA GLN A 53 1.83 -8.07 14.41
C GLN A 53 2.38 -8.53 13.07
N ILE A 54 3.30 -7.75 12.52
CA ILE A 54 4.14 -8.13 11.39
C ILE A 54 5.52 -8.49 11.92
N THR A 55 6.04 -9.62 11.43
CA THR A 55 7.40 -10.10 11.67
C THR A 55 8.03 -10.28 10.30
N SER A 56 9.16 -9.62 10.07
CA SER A 56 9.91 -9.85 8.83
C SER A 56 10.58 -11.23 8.86
N ASP A 57 10.84 -11.79 7.70
CA ASP A 57 11.91 -12.79 7.58
C ASP A 57 13.26 -12.14 7.88
N SER A 58 14.31 -12.94 8.03
CA SER A 58 15.67 -12.38 8.13
C SER A 58 16.10 -11.76 6.80
N PHE A 59 16.69 -10.56 6.85
CA PHE A 59 17.19 -9.87 5.67
C PHE A 59 18.51 -9.15 5.96
N PHE A 60 19.29 -8.87 4.91
CA PHE A 60 20.54 -8.15 4.99
C PHE A 60 20.40 -6.75 4.41
N LEU A 61 20.98 -5.77 5.08
CA LEU A 61 21.17 -4.43 4.51
C LEU A 61 22.66 -4.16 4.38
N ASP A 62 23.07 -3.76 3.18
CA ASP A 62 24.43 -3.27 2.90
C ASP A 62 24.61 -1.84 3.47
N PRO A 63 25.85 -1.36 3.60
CA PRO A 63 26.10 0.00 4.09
C PRO A 63 25.29 1.07 3.34
N GLY A 64 24.70 1.98 4.09
CA GLY A 64 23.83 3.03 3.54
C GLY A 64 22.75 3.48 4.52
N THR A 65 21.87 4.34 4.03
CA THR A 65 20.72 4.86 4.77
C THR A 65 19.45 4.26 4.19
N TYR A 66 18.53 3.86 5.07
CA TYR A 66 17.26 3.26 4.69
C TYR A 66 16.10 3.86 5.49
N PHE A 67 14.92 3.88 4.89
CA PHE A 67 13.65 4.20 5.51
C PHE A 67 12.82 2.93 5.66
N ILE A 68 12.38 2.66 6.87
CA ILE A 68 11.51 1.55 7.22
C ILE A 68 10.13 2.15 7.51
N ASN A 69 9.20 1.86 6.60
CA ASN A 69 7.84 2.38 6.58
C ASN A 69 6.89 1.27 7.04
N PHE A 70 6.19 1.50 8.14
CA PHE A 70 5.10 0.65 8.58
C PHE A 70 3.77 1.32 8.24
N LEU A 71 2.89 0.60 7.56
CA LEU A 71 1.54 1.05 7.28
C LEU A 71 0.52 -0.03 7.65
N ASP A 72 -0.53 0.37 8.36
CA ASP A 72 -1.74 -0.41 8.57
C ASP A 72 -2.86 0.18 7.69
N VAL A 73 -3.43 -0.64 6.80
CA VAL A 73 -4.42 -0.20 5.80
C VAL A 73 -5.80 0.09 6.41
N VAL A 74 -6.11 -0.44 7.59
CA VAL A 74 -7.43 -0.24 8.23
C VAL A 74 -7.38 0.85 9.30
N SER A 75 -6.21 1.12 9.87
CA SER A 75 -6.05 2.21 10.86
C SER A 75 -6.25 3.61 10.29
N LEU A 76 -6.57 3.76 9.01
CA LEU A 76 -6.87 5.05 8.38
C LEU A 76 -8.06 5.79 9.02
N HIS A 77 -8.88 5.07 9.79
CA HIS A 77 -9.96 5.65 10.59
C HIS A 77 -9.57 5.98 12.04
N HIS A 78 -8.36 5.61 12.47
CA HIS A 78 -7.83 5.90 13.80
C HIS A 78 -6.75 6.99 13.71
N PRO A 79 -6.96 8.17 14.33
CA PRO A 79 -6.06 9.31 14.17
C PRO A 79 -4.66 9.10 14.77
N LEU A 80 -4.49 8.08 15.65
CA LEU A 80 -3.23 7.76 16.30
C LEU A 80 -3.07 6.24 16.43
N VAL A 81 -2.09 5.69 15.73
CA VAL A 81 -1.65 4.30 15.93
C VAL A 81 -0.39 4.31 16.78
N THR A 82 -0.40 3.51 17.85
CA THR A 82 0.77 3.26 18.68
C THR A 82 1.25 1.84 18.45
N VAL A 83 2.53 1.73 18.11
CA VAL A 83 3.19 0.44 17.84
C VAL A 83 4.42 0.25 18.70
N ASP A 84 4.70 -0.99 19.04
CA ASP A 84 5.94 -1.41 19.65
C ASP A 84 6.85 -2.03 18.57
N TRP A 85 8.05 -1.47 18.42
CA TRP A 85 9.06 -1.94 17.48
C TRP A 85 10.06 -2.83 18.21
N VAL A 86 10.36 -3.99 17.64
CA VAL A 86 11.47 -4.84 18.08
C VAL A 86 12.39 -5.11 16.91
N ILE A 87 13.64 -4.66 17.03
CA ILE A 87 14.66 -4.84 16.00
C ILE A 87 15.72 -5.76 16.57
N ARG A 88 15.94 -6.89 15.93
CA ARG A 88 16.92 -7.89 16.34
C ARG A 88 17.99 -8.03 15.28
N SER A 89 19.19 -8.32 15.73
CA SER A 89 20.30 -8.68 14.89
C SER A 89 21.17 -9.72 15.59
N PRO A 90 21.70 -10.73 14.88
CA PRO A 90 22.63 -11.68 15.46
C PRO A 90 23.99 -11.05 15.78
N SER A 91 24.30 -9.86 15.24
CA SER A 91 25.52 -9.11 15.56
C SER A 91 25.22 -7.84 16.38
N PRO A 92 26.20 -7.31 17.12
CA PRO A 92 26.03 -6.05 17.85
C PRO A 92 25.65 -4.90 16.93
N LEU A 93 24.66 -4.11 17.32
CA LEU A 93 24.16 -2.94 16.57
C LEU A 93 25.08 -1.70 16.68
N THR A 94 26.37 -1.88 17.00
CA THR A 94 27.31 -0.76 17.23
C THR A 94 27.64 0.04 15.98
N THR A 95 27.32 -0.50 14.79
CA THR A 95 27.53 0.14 13.48
C THR A 95 26.23 0.62 12.84
N VAL A 96 25.16 0.68 13.65
CA VAL A 96 23.81 1.00 13.23
C VAL A 96 23.29 2.18 14.04
N SER A 97 22.86 3.23 13.35
CA SER A 97 22.13 4.36 13.95
C SER A 97 20.66 4.30 13.54
N MET A 98 19.76 4.63 14.45
CA MET A 98 18.31 4.57 14.24
C MET A 98 17.63 5.84 14.74
N ASP A 99 16.80 6.43 13.87
CA ASP A 99 16.02 7.62 14.17
C ASP A 99 14.53 7.40 13.87
N PHE A 100 13.65 7.77 14.80
CA PHE A 100 12.22 7.80 14.55
C PHE A 100 11.83 9.10 13.86
N VAL A 101 11.75 9.03 12.53
CA VAL A 101 11.29 10.13 11.68
C VAL A 101 9.80 9.99 11.36
N ILE A 102 9.10 11.12 11.32
CA ILE A 102 7.71 11.20 10.86
C ILE A 102 7.71 11.03 9.34
N ILE A 103 6.95 10.07 8.84
CA ILE A 103 6.76 9.84 7.41
C ILE A 103 5.39 10.40 7.03
N PRO A 104 5.31 11.32 6.05
CA PRO A 104 4.03 11.83 5.58
C PRO A 104 3.12 10.70 5.08
N PHE A 105 1.82 10.81 5.33
CA PHE A 105 0.85 9.80 4.93
C PHE A 105 0.93 9.45 3.42
N LYS A 106 1.05 10.47 2.58
CA LYS A 106 1.26 10.31 1.13
C LYS A 106 2.46 9.44 0.81
N THR A 107 3.59 9.62 1.50
CA THR A 107 4.81 8.82 1.31
C THR A 107 4.60 7.38 1.74
N ALA A 108 3.84 7.14 2.81
CA ALA A 108 3.50 5.79 3.24
C ALA A 108 2.60 5.06 2.21
N ILE A 109 1.62 5.75 1.61
CA ILE A 109 0.80 5.20 0.52
C ILE A 109 1.65 4.94 -0.72
N GLN A 110 2.50 5.89 -1.13
CA GLN A 110 3.45 5.71 -2.24
C GLN A 110 4.32 4.47 -2.03
N SER A 111 4.79 4.25 -0.81
CA SER A 111 5.58 3.07 -0.44
C SER A 111 4.83 1.75 -0.71
N VAL A 112 3.52 1.68 -0.47
CA VAL A 112 2.72 0.49 -0.82
C VAL A 112 2.43 0.41 -2.32
N GLN A 113 2.25 1.55 -3.00
CA GLN A 113 2.13 1.56 -4.47
C GLN A 113 3.38 1.00 -5.15
N GLU A 114 4.58 1.31 -4.64
CA GLU A 114 5.84 0.72 -5.14
C GLU A 114 5.88 -0.80 -5.03
N VAL A 115 5.26 -1.40 -3.99
CA VAL A 115 5.13 -2.86 -3.87
C VAL A 115 4.32 -3.41 -5.05
N VAL A 116 3.19 -2.77 -5.36
CA VAL A 116 2.31 -3.19 -6.46
C VAL A 116 2.96 -2.96 -7.83
N LEU A 117 3.74 -1.89 -8.01
CA LEU A 117 4.49 -1.66 -9.25
C LEU A 117 5.59 -2.69 -9.46
N LYS A 118 6.31 -3.04 -8.38
CA LYS A 118 7.47 -3.94 -8.46
C LYS A 118 7.07 -5.41 -8.59
N TYR A 119 6.00 -5.82 -7.91
CA TYR A 119 5.62 -7.24 -7.79
C TYR A 119 4.25 -7.57 -8.40
N GLY A 120 3.43 -6.58 -8.75
CA GLY A 120 2.13 -6.79 -9.37
C GLY A 120 2.22 -7.11 -10.86
N LYS A 121 1.18 -7.76 -11.38
CA LYS A 121 0.97 -7.94 -12.82
C LYS A 121 0.30 -6.69 -13.37
N SER A 122 0.70 -6.24 -14.55
CA SER A 122 0.10 -5.07 -15.20
C SER A 122 -0.59 -5.43 -16.51
N GLU A 123 -1.72 -4.78 -16.76
CA GLU A 123 -2.51 -4.90 -17.97
C GLU A 123 -2.82 -3.50 -18.51
N LYS A 124 -2.70 -3.33 -19.83
CA LYS A 124 -2.88 -2.03 -20.50
C LYS A 124 -4.18 -2.02 -21.27
N TYR A 125 -4.93 -0.94 -21.12
CA TYR A 125 -6.22 -0.69 -21.72
C TYR A 125 -6.21 0.67 -22.42
N GLU A 126 -7.20 0.94 -23.28
CA GLU A 126 -7.38 2.25 -23.91
C GLU A 126 -6.12 2.79 -24.62
N ASN A 127 -5.50 1.96 -25.45
CA ASN A 127 -4.22 2.25 -26.11
C ASN A 127 -3.08 2.62 -25.13
N GLY A 128 -3.13 2.07 -23.91
CA GLY A 128 -2.13 2.30 -22.86
C GLY A 128 -2.39 3.53 -22.00
N ASN A 129 -3.52 4.23 -22.15
CA ASN A 129 -3.86 5.36 -21.28
C ASN A 129 -4.44 4.95 -19.93
N LEU A 130 -4.87 3.70 -19.79
CA LEU A 130 -5.23 3.07 -18.53
C LEU A 130 -4.32 1.87 -18.33
N ILE A 131 -3.65 1.82 -17.17
CA ILE A 131 -2.88 0.64 -16.75
C ILE A 131 -3.48 0.14 -15.45
N VAL A 132 -3.87 -1.11 -15.41
CA VAL A 132 -4.38 -1.77 -14.19
C VAL A 132 -3.30 -2.71 -13.69
N TYR A 133 -3.01 -2.63 -12.40
CA TYR A 133 -2.07 -3.49 -11.70
C TYR A 133 -2.84 -4.37 -10.73
N THR A 134 -2.50 -5.66 -10.71
CA THR A 134 -3.04 -6.62 -9.76
C THR A 134 -1.89 -7.25 -8.99
N TYR A 135 -1.90 -7.05 -7.68
CA TYR A 135 -0.97 -7.67 -6.74
C TYR A 135 -1.74 -8.66 -5.87
N THR A 136 -1.24 -9.89 -5.76
CA THR A 136 -1.84 -10.92 -4.94
C THR A 136 -0.76 -11.69 -4.18
N ASN A 137 -1.04 -11.97 -2.91
CA ASN A 137 -0.29 -12.93 -2.12
C ASN A 137 -1.21 -13.68 -1.16
N ALA A 138 -0.62 -14.43 -0.24
CA ALA A 138 -1.37 -15.25 0.72
C ALA A 138 -2.32 -14.45 1.63
N ASN A 139 -2.02 -13.16 1.88
CA ASN A 139 -2.73 -12.34 2.87
C ASN A 139 -3.62 -11.27 2.25
N CYS A 140 -3.34 -10.85 1.01
CA CYS A 140 -4.11 -9.80 0.35
C CYS A 140 -4.16 -9.90 -1.18
N PHE A 141 -5.14 -9.17 -1.72
CA PHE A 141 -5.28 -8.88 -3.13
C PHE A 141 -5.52 -7.37 -3.28
N LEU A 142 -4.67 -6.70 -4.06
CA LEU A 142 -4.73 -5.26 -4.32
C LEU A 142 -4.91 -5.02 -5.82
N ILE A 143 -5.81 -4.11 -6.17
CA ILE A 143 -5.89 -3.53 -7.52
C ILE A 143 -5.51 -2.06 -7.43
N MET A 144 -4.65 -1.63 -8.33
CA MET A 144 -4.24 -0.24 -8.50
C MET A 144 -4.39 0.13 -9.98
N ALA A 145 -4.67 1.39 -10.28
CA ALA A 145 -4.78 1.86 -11.66
C ALA A 145 -4.06 3.19 -11.87
N ASP A 146 -3.39 3.30 -13.02
CA ASP A 146 -2.82 4.53 -13.55
C ASP A 146 -3.77 5.12 -14.60
N ASN A 147 -4.16 6.37 -14.39
CA ASN A 147 -4.84 7.17 -15.38
C ASN A 147 -3.84 8.10 -16.07
N LEU A 148 -3.40 7.73 -17.28
CA LEU A 148 -2.42 8.51 -18.05
C LEU A 148 -3.07 9.55 -18.97
N TYR A 149 -4.41 9.63 -19.01
CA TYR A 149 -5.09 10.69 -19.75
C TYR A 149 -4.67 12.05 -19.21
N LYS A 150 -4.51 13.02 -20.13
CA LYS A 150 -4.15 14.39 -19.75
C LYS A 150 -5.30 15.14 -19.08
N TRP A 151 -6.54 14.88 -19.50
CA TRP A 151 -7.71 15.69 -19.13
C TRP A 151 -8.95 14.88 -18.75
N THR A 152 -8.89 13.56 -18.83
CA THR A 152 -10.03 12.67 -18.70
C THR A 152 -9.94 11.95 -17.37
N HIS A 153 -10.99 12.04 -16.55
CA HIS A 153 -11.13 11.19 -15.37
C HIS A 153 -11.59 9.80 -15.81
N ILE A 154 -11.06 8.77 -15.18
CA ILE A 154 -11.58 7.41 -15.29
C ILE A 154 -12.46 7.19 -14.07
N ARG A 155 -13.61 6.55 -14.25
CA ARG A 155 -14.44 6.08 -13.14
C ARG A 155 -14.38 4.57 -13.10
N TYR A 156 -14.19 3.99 -11.92
CA TYR A 156 -14.16 2.54 -11.74
C TYR A 156 -15.26 2.07 -10.80
N ASN A 157 -15.66 0.82 -10.97
CA ASN A 157 -16.47 0.08 -10.02
C ASN A 157 -15.85 -1.32 -9.84
N ALA A 158 -15.61 -1.71 -8.59
CA ALA A 158 -15.03 -3.00 -8.26
C ALA A 158 -16.08 -3.84 -7.54
N THR A 159 -16.43 -4.99 -8.10
CA THR A 159 -17.42 -5.90 -7.53
C THR A 159 -16.79 -7.25 -7.22
N LEU A 160 -16.98 -7.74 -6.00
CA LEU A 160 -16.56 -9.08 -5.62
C LEU A 160 -17.51 -10.12 -6.22
N LEU A 161 -17.00 -11.02 -7.07
CA LEU A 161 -17.82 -12.01 -7.78
C LEU A 161 -18.03 -13.32 -7.02
N SER A 162 -17.15 -13.64 -6.06
CA SER A 162 -17.25 -14.88 -5.28
C SER A 162 -16.77 -14.66 -3.85
N ASP A 163 -17.72 -14.68 -2.91
CA ASP A 163 -17.42 -14.83 -1.49
C ASP A 163 -17.17 -16.31 -1.21
N LYS A 164 -15.95 -16.63 -0.77
CA LYS A 164 -15.74 -17.83 0.05
C LYS A 164 -15.85 -17.40 1.51
N GLU A 165 -16.28 -18.32 2.38
CA GLU A 165 -16.18 -18.13 3.83
C GLU A 165 -14.74 -17.73 4.20
N GLY A 166 -14.58 -16.73 5.06
CA GLY A 166 -13.25 -16.25 5.51
C GLY A 166 -12.61 -15.11 4.71
N VAL A 167 -13.26 -14.60 3.65
CA VAL A 167 -12.82 -13.38 2.94
C VAL A 167 -13.45 -12.15 3.57
N TYR A 168 -12.61 -11.27 4.14
CA TYR A 168 -13.06 -9.95 4.60
C TYR A 168 -12.70 -8.92 3.53
N SER A 169 -13.72 -8.44 2.83
CA SER A 169 -13.58 -7.29 1.96
C SER A 169 -13.43 -6.01 2.79
N GLY A 170 -12.42 -5.20 2.47
CA GLY A 170 -12.37 -3.82 2.95
C GLY A 170 -13.56 -2.98 2.49
N SER A 171 -13.68 -1.77 3.02
CA SER A 171 -14.71 -0.79 2.66
C SER A 171 -14.82 -0.53 1.14
N MET A 172 -13.75 -0.77 0.37
CA MET A 172 -13.68 -0.53 -1.08
C MET A 172 -14.60 -1.38 -1.96
N LEU A 173 -14.99 -2.59 -1.53
CA LEU A 173 -15.87 -3.47 -2.32
C LEU A 173 -17.34 -3.36 -1.93
N LYS A 174 -17.66 -2.52 -0.94
CA LYS A 174 -19.03 -2.18 -0.52
C LYS A 174 -19.48 -0.82 -1.05
N GLN A 175 -18.73 -0.22 -1.97
CA GLN A 175 -19.10 1.05 -2.58
C GLN A 175 -20.19 0.83 -3.63
N THR A 176 -21.33 1.49 -3.45
CA THR A 176 -22.45 1.51 -4.41
C THR A 176 -22.23 2.52 -5.54
N SER A 177 -21.07 3.18 -5.58
CA SER A 177 -20.78 4.34 -6.42
C SER A 177 -19.47 4.16 -7.17
N TRP A 178 -19.46 4.64 -8.42
CA TRP A 178 -18.26 4.70 -9.25
C TRP A 178 -17.27 5.73 -8.72
N VAL A 179 -16.03 5.32 -8.42
CA VAL A 179 -15.00 6.21 -7.87
C VAL A 179 -14.15 6.81 -8.99
N PRO A 180 -13.88 8.14 -8.96
CA PRO A 180 -13.05 8.78 -9.97
C PRO A 180 -11.55 8.62 -9.67
N ILE A 181 -10.77 8.42 -10.73
CA ILE A 181 -9.32 8.55 -10.77
C ILE A 181 -9.00 9.78 -11.61
N SER A 182 -8.34 10.77 -10.98
CA SER A 182 -7.96 12.01 -11.65
C SER A 182 -7.00 11.77 -12.83
N PRO A 183 -6.96 12.67 -13.82
CA PRO A 183 -5.98 12.62 -14.90
C PRO A 183 -4.56 12.68 -14.34
N ARG A 184 -3.63 11.91 -14.92
CA ARG A 184 -2.21 11.86 -14.51
C ARG A 184 -2.02 11.46 -13.04
N THR A 185 -2.85 10.54 -12.56
CA THR A 185 -2.69 10.01 -11.21
C THR A 185 -2.80 8.48 -11.17
N ARG A 186 -2.29 7.93 -10.07
CA ARG A 186 -2.30 6.53 -9.65
C ARG A 186 -3.12 6.41 -8.39
N SER A 187 -4.02 5.44 -8.31
CA SER A 187 -4.78 5.17 -7.09
C SER A 187 -5.07 3.68 -6.90
N PHE A 188 -5.24 3.25 -5.65
CA PHE A 188 -5.81 1.95 -5.33
C PHE A 188 -7.31 1.95 -5.63
N VAL A 189 -7.76 0.94 -6.36
CA VAL A 189 -9.16 0.82 -6.80
C VAL A 189 -9.92 -0.31 -6.11
N ALA A 190 -9.20 -1.28 -5.54
CA ALA A 190 -9.80 -2.33 -4.71
C ALA A 190 -8.75 -2.97 -3.79
N PHE A 191 -9.20 -3.46 -2.63
CA PHE A 191 -8.42 -4.42 -1.84
C PHE A 191 -9.30 -5.49 -1.17
N LEU A 192 -8.72 -6.68 -1.01
CA LEU A 192 -9.24 -7.79 -0.22
C LEU A 192 -8.17 -8.26 0.77
N ASN A 193 -8.65 -8.71 1.94
CA ASN A 193 -7.82 -9.38 2.93
C ASN A 193 -8.27 -10.83 3.09
N HIS A 194 -7.31 -11.73 3.26
CA HIS A 194 -7.55 -13.17 3.44
C HIS A 194 -7.16 -13.58 4.86
N ILE A 195 -8.08 -14.27 5.57
CA ILE A 195 -7.81 -14.84 6.89
C ILE A 195 -7.18 -16.22 6.79
N GLU A 196 -7.61 -17.03 5.82
CA GLU A 196 -7.11 -18.38 5.63
C GLU A 196 -5.89 -18.39 4.71
N LEU A 197 -4.80 -19.01 5.19
CA LEU A 197 -3.56 -19.21 4.44
C LEU A 197 -3.83 -20.02 3.16
N GLY A 198 -3.79 -19.36 2.01
CA GLY A 198 -3.95 -19.97 0.70
C GLY A 198 -4.02 -18.94 -0.41
N VAL A 199 -3.70 -19.33 -1.64
CA VAL A 199 -3.91 -18.45 -2.81
C VAL A 199 -5.41 -18.27 -2.97
N SER A 200 -5.89 -17.07 -2.67
CA SER A 200 -7.30 -16.76 -2.86
C SER A 200 -7.69 -16.93 -4.32
N THR A 201 -8.79 -17.64 -4.56
CA THR A 201 -9.45 -17.71 -5.86
C THR A 201 -10.51 -16.60 -6.01
N SER A 202 -10.55 -15.62 -5.10
CA SER A 202 -11.50 -14.50 -5.17
C SER A 202 -11.32 -13.75 -6.49
N GLN A 203 -12.41 -13.59 -7.22
CA GLN A 203 -12.43 -12.81 -8.45
C GLN A 203 -13.07 -11.46 -8.18
N ILE A 204 -12.35 -10.39 -8.52
CA ILE A 204 -12.90 -9.04 -8.56
C ILE A 204 -13.21 -8.70 -10.01
N LYS A 205 -14.46 -8.35 -10.29
CA LYS A 205 -14.83 -7.72 -11.55
C LYS A 205 -14.51 -6.24 -11.44
N LEU A 206 -13.61 -5.76 -12.29
CA LEU A 206 -13.35 -4.34 -12.45
C LEU A 206 -14.08 -3.83 -13.70
N GLU A 207 -14.99 -2.89 -13.50
CA GLU A 207 -15.63 -2.15 -14.58
C GLU A 207 -15.09 -0.72 -14.58
N TYR A 208 -14.87 -0.15 -15.77
CA TYR A 208 -14.44 1.24 -15.89
C TYR A 208 -15.22 1.97 -16.99
N CYS A 209 -15.35 3.30 -16.84
CA CYS A 209 -15.85 4.17 -17.89
C CYS A 209 -15.07 5.49 -17.93
N LEU A 210 -14.96 6.06 -19.13
CA LEU A 210 -14.38 7.39 -19.33
C LEU A 210 -15.42 8.45 -18.94
N SER A 211 -15.09 9.33 -18.01
CA SER A 211 -16.01 10.38 -17.59
C SER A 211 -16.27 11.37 -18.72
N SER A 212 -17.55 11.61 -19.03
CA SER A 212 -17.97 12.65 -19.96
C SER A 212 -17.70 14.05 -19.40
N TRP A 213 -17.59 15.03 -20.29
CA TRP A 213 -17.22 16.41 -19.94
C TRP A 213 -18.22 17.11 -18.99
N PHE A 214 -19.50 16.71 -18.98
CA PHE A 214 -20.53 17.29 -18.10
C PHE A 214 -20.49 16.73 -16.66
N MET A 215 -19.85 15.58 -16.45
CA MET A 215 -19.65 14.98 -15.12
C MET A 215 -18.44 15.59 -14.38
N LYS A 216 -17.71 16.53 -15.00
CA LYS A 216 -16.47 17.09 -14.45
C LYS A 216 -16.62 17.66 -13.04
N TRP A 217 -17.71 18.37 -12.74
CA TRP A 217 -17.91 19.00 -11.44
C TRP A 217 -18.16 17.97 -10.32
N LEU A 218 -18.90 16.87 -10.61
CA LEU A 218 -19.08 15.75 -9.68
C LEU A 218 -17.75 15.06 -9.38
N ASN A 219 -16.89 14.88 -10.39
CA ASN A 219 -15.56 14.29 -10.18
C ASN A 219 -14.69 15.09 -9.21
N TRP A 220 -14.78 16.42 -9.21
CA TRP A 220 -14.03 17.27 -8.29
C TRP A 220 -14.53 17.16 -6.84
N ILE A 221 -15.85 17.06 -6.66
CA ILE A 221 -16.45 16.84 -5.33
C ILE A 221 -16.05 15.47 -4.81
N ASP A 222 -16.24 14.43 -5.62
CA ASP A 222 -15.89 13.06 -5.26
C ASP A 222 -14.39 12.93 -4.94
N ALA A 223 -13.49 13.47 -5.79
CA ALA A 223 -12.04 13.44 -5.55
C ALA A 223 -11.62 14.10 -4.22
N SER A 224 -12.32 15.16 -3.79
CA SER A 224 -12.08 15.81 -2.50
C SER A 224 -12.55 14.98 -1.29
N ILE A 225 -13.50 14.07 -1.49
CA ILE A 225 -14.02 13.17 -0.46
C ILE A 225 -13.09 11.97 -0.28
N PHE A 226 -12.50 11.46 -1.38
CA PHE A 226 -11.64 10.28 -1.35
C PHE A 226 -10.15 10.59 -1.08
N SER A 227 -9.74 11.87 -1.02
CA SER A 227 -8.34 12.28 -0.90
C SER A 227 -7.66 11.99 0.43
N GLU A 228 -8.38 11.57 1.47
CA GLU A 228 -7.79 11.27 2.80
C GLU A 228 -7.70 9.77 3.12
N ASN A 229 -8.04 8.91 2.16
CA ASN A 229 -8.10 7.46 2.36
C ASN A 229 -6.96 6.71 1.65
N PHE A 230 -6.93 5.38 1.79
CA PHE A 230 -6.01 4.50 1.05
C PHE A 230 -6.12 4.68 -0.48
N GLU A 231 -7.26 5.20 -0.95
CA GLU A 231 -7.58 5.56 -2.34
C GLU A 231 -6.93 6.88 -2.79
N LEU A 232 -6.03 7.46 -1.97
CA LEU A 232 -5.33 8.70 -2.30
C LEU A 232 -4.69 8.62 -3.69
N ALA A 233 -5.19 9.47 -4.59
CA ALA A 233 -4.64 9.61 -5.92
C ALA A 233 -3.28 10.34 -5.87
N ILE A 234 -2.25 9.71 -6.41
CA ILE A 234 -0.87 10.22 -6.45
C ILE A 234 -0.51 10.57 -7.88
N SER A 235 0.00 11.78 -8.10
CA SER A 235 0.42 12.23 -9.43
C SER A 235 1.54 11.36 -10.02
N ILE A 236 1.43 11.07 -11.32
CA ILE A 236 2.39 10.30 -12.14
C ILE A 236 3.11 11.25 -13.11
#